data_AF-A0A7C5ZV68-F1
#
_entry.id   AF-A0A7C5ZV68-F1
#
_cell.length_a   1.000
_cell.length_b   1.000
_cell.length_c   1.000
_cell.angle_alpha   90.00
_cell.angle_beta   90.00
_cell.angle_gamma   90.00
#
_symmetry.space_group_name_H-M   'P 1'
#
loop_
_entity.id
_entity.type
_entity.pdbx_description
1 polymer ?
#
loop_
_entity_poly.entity_id
_entity_poly.type
_entity_poly.pdbx_seq_one_letter_code
_entity_poly.pdbx_strand_id
1 'polypeptide(L)'
;MALIGSILIDQILFADDIDLAKVGLVNERVNNLLPQKTAELNESINRVKQDLENLRLEWEKVTAELRKRPTIMIVEYANNTVKRTRVANPLFETENSLREQMNILDNDLRQKSNLLLNVKFVLENELRGKVGFFDDLEVMKGIILRSWVSLGAWLIFFIFLLALELLVVFNKLGDEATDYENRIEYEDSVRNRRLAFLKQSVETA
;
A
#
# COMPACT_ATOMS: atom_id res chain seq x y z
N MET A 1 -4.59 20.04 25.66
CA MET A 1 -5.08 19.55 24.35
C MET A 1 -4.49 20.33 23.17
N ALA A 2 -3.75 21.43 23.40
CA ALA A 2 -3.16 22.28 22.37
C ALA A 2 -2.16 21.58 21.45
N LEU A 3 -1.46 20.55 21.95
CA LEU A 3 -0.43 19.85 21.18
C LEU A 3 -1.03 19.09 19.99
N ILE A 4 -2.16 18.40 20.21
CA ILE A 4 -2.90 17.71 19.14
C ILE A 4 -3.63 18.74 18.26
N GLY A 5 -4.20 19.78 18.85
CA GLY A 5 -4.86 20.87 18.13
C GLY A 5 -3.93 21.62 17.17
N SER A 6 -2.68 21.88 17.59
CA SER A 6 -1.66 22.50 16.74
C SER A 6 -1.36 21.62 15.53
N ILE A 7 -1.06 20.33 15.76
CA ILE A 7 -0.72 19.40 14.66
C ILE A 7 -1.83 19.32 13.61
N LEU A 8 -3.11 19.30 14.03
CA LEU A 8 -4.23 19.28 13.10
C LEU A 8 -4.38 20.58 12.31
N ILE A 9 -4.22 21.73 12.95
CA ILE A 9 -4.30 23.03 12.28
C ILE A 9 -3.11 23.23 11.33
N ASP A 10 -1.92 22.76 11.73
CA ASP A 10 -0.71 22.81 10.91
C ASP A 10 -0.91 22.02 9.61
N GLN A 11 -1.56 20.85 9.66
CA GLN A 11 -1.89 20.06 8.47
C GLN A 11 -2.89 20.75 7.53
N ILE A 12 -3.83 21.53 8.07
CA ILE A 12 -4.78 22.30 7.25
C ILE A 12 -4.10 23.52 6.64
N LEU A 13 -3.28 24.23 7.43
CA LEU A 13 -2.64 25.47 7.02
C LEU A 13 -1.58 25.25 5.93
N PHE A 14 -0.83 24.15 6.01
CA PHE A 14 0.25 23.81 5.08
C PHE A 14 -0.14 22.73 4.07
N ALA A 15 -1.44 22.47 3.87
CA ALA A 15 -1.92 21.37 3.02
C ALA A 15 -1.31 21.42 1.60
N ASP A 16 -1.34 22.59 0.95
CA ASP A 16 -0.81 22.75 -0.42
C ASP A 16 0.72 22.56 -0.48
N ASP A 17 1.46 23.07 0.51
CA ASP A 17 2.91 22.93 0.59
C ASP A 17 3.33 21.46 0.85
N ILE A 18 2.57 20.77 1.71
CA ILE A 18 2.74 19.34 1.99
C ILE A 18 2.45 18.53 0.73
N ASP A 19 1.39 18.84 -0.01
CA ASP A 19 1.05 18.18 -1.27
C ASP A 19 2.13 18.37 -2.34
N LEU A 20 2.66 19.59 -2.46
CA LEU A 20 3.79 19.86 -3.37
C LEU A 20 5.04 19.08 -2.98
N ALA A 21 5.39 19.06 -1.69
CA ALA A 21 6.56 18.35 -1.19
C ALA A 21 6.41 16.82 -1.32
N LYS A 22 5.20 16.28 -1.16
CA LYS A 22 4.88 14.87 -1.43
C LYS A 22 5.18 14.47 -2.86
N VAL A 23 4.85 15.32 -3.85
CA VAL A 23 5.20 15.06 -5.25
C VAL A 23 6.72 14.93 -5.42
N GLY A 24 7.49 15.80 -4.77
CA GLY A 24 8.95 15.72 -4.76
C GLY A 24 9.47 14.42 -4.15
N LEU A 25 8.95 14.04 -2.98
CA LEU A 25 9.31 12.82 -2.28
C LEU A 25 8.98 11.55 -3.08
N VAL A 26 7.82 11.53 -3.75
CA VAL A 26 7.46 10.44 -4.67
C VAL A 26 8.47 10.36 -5.82
N ASN A 27 8.79 11.49 -6.45
CA ASN A 27 9.76 11.51 -7.56
C ASN A 27 11.15 11.01 -7.13
N GLU A 28 11.59 11.36 -5.92
CA GLU A 28 12.85 10.86 -5.36
C GLU A 28 12.81 9.34 -5.15
N ARG A 29 11.74 8.83 -4.52
CA ARG A 29 11.53 7.38 -4.34
C ARG A 29 11.47 6.65 -5.68
N VAL A 30 10.82 7.24 -6.69
CA VAL A 30 10.80 6.72 -8.07
C VAL A 30 12.22 6.65 -8.63
N ASN A 31 13.00 7.73 -8.57
CA ASN A 31 14.35 7.77 -9.11
C ASN A 31 15.27 6.74 -8.44
N ASN A 32 15.08 6.47 -7.14
CA ASN A 32 15.85 5.48 -6.40
C ASN A 32 15.47 4.03 -6.77
N LEU A 33 14.18 3.75 -6.98
CA LEU A 33 13.67 2.39 -7.24
C LEU A 33 13.61 2.02 -8.72
N LEU A 34 13.58 3.02 -9.62
CA LEU A 34 13.46 2.83 -11.07
C LEU A 34 14.57 1.92 -11.64
N PRO A 35 15.87 2.13 -11.33
CA PRO A 35 16.93 1.29 -11.90
C PRO A 35 16.79 -0.18 -11.51
N GLN A 36 16.42 -0.43 -10.25
CA GLN A 36 16.22 -1.79 -9.74
C GLN A 36 15.04 -2.47 -10.46
N LYS A 37 13.88 -1.79 -10.54
CA LYS A 37 12.70 -2.34 -11.22
C LYS A 37 12.91 -2.55 -12.71
N THR A 38 13.64 -1.66 -13.39
CA THR A 38 14.04 -1.84 -14.79
C THR A 38 14.97 -3.05 -14.96
N ALA A 39 15.94 -3.25 -14.07
CA ALA A 39 16.83 -4.41 -14.12
C ALA A 39 16.07 -5.73 -13.93
N GLU A 40 15.18 -5.81 -12.92
CA GLU A 40 14.33 -6.97 -12.67
C GLU A 40 13.43 -7.32 -13.87
N LEU A 41 12.81 -6.30 -14.49
CA LEU A 41 11.99 -6.50 -15.69
C LEU A 41 12.82 -6.98 -16.89
N ASN A 42 13.99 -6.40 -17.11
CA ASN A 42 14.90 -6.81 -18.19
C ASN A 42 15.35 -8.27 -18.02
N GLU A 43 15.68 -8.67 -16.79
CA GLU A 43 16.04 -10.06 -16.48
C GLU A 43 14.85 -11.00 -16.74
N SER A 44 13.65 -10.62 -16.32
CA SER A 44 12.43 -11.41 -16.60
C SER A 44 12.14 -11.51 -18.10
N ILE A 45 12.33 -10.43 -18.86
CA ILE A 45 12.16 -10.42 -20.32
C ILE A 45 13.16 -11.37 -20.97
N ASN A 46 14.42 -11.36 -20.53
CA ASN A 46 15.45 -12.23 -21.07
C ASN A 46 15.17 -13.71 -20.80
N ARG A 47 14.67 -14.05 -19.61
CA ARG A 47 14.20 -15.42 -19.29
C ARG A 47 13.10 -15.87 -20.25
N VAL A 48 12.04 -15.07 -20.39
CA VAL A 48 10.91 -15.41 -21.28
C VAL A 48 11.36 -15.55 -22.74
N LYS A 49 12.30 -14.72 -23.20
CA LYS A 49 12.89 -14.86 -24.54
C LYS A 49 13.65 -16.17 -24.72
N GLN A 50 14.41 -16.60 -23.72
CA GLN A 50 15.13 -17.88 -23.76
C GLN A 50 14.14 -19.06 -23.78
N ASP A 51 13.12 -19.02 -22.94
CA ASP A 51 12.09 -20.06 -22.90
C ASP A 51 11.32 -20.15 -24.22
N LEU A 52 10.97 -19.02 -24.81
CA LEU A 52 10.33 -18.94 -26.12
C LEU A 52 11.22 -19.52 -27.22
N GLU A 53 12.51 -19.24 -27.20
CA GLU A 53 13.46 -19.77 -28.19
C GLU A 53 13.60 -21.29 -28.05
N ASN A 54 13.73 -21.80 -26.82
CA ASN A 54 13.78 -23.25 -26.58
C ASN A 54 12.52 -23.94 -27.12
N LEU A 55 11.35 -23.38 -26.83
CA LEU A 55 10.07 -23.92 -27.27
C LEU A 55 9.91 -23.85 -28.81
N ARG A 56 10.43 -22.79 -29.42
CA ARG A 56 10.45 -22.62 -30.88
C ARG A 56 11.32 -23.69 -31.56
N LEU A 57 12.48 -24.00 -30.97
CA LEU A 57 13.36 -25.07 -31.46
C LEU A 57 12.70 -26.45 -31.35
N GLU A 58 11.94 -26.70 -30.28
CA GLU A 58 11.15 -27.93 -30.14
C GLU A 58 10.03 -28.01 -31.18
N TRP A 59 9.27 -26.92 -31.35
CA TRP A 59 8.23 -26.83 -32.37
C TRP A 59 8.78 -27.08 -33.78
N GLU A 60 9.91 -26.48 -34.13
CA GLU A 60 10.53 -26.68 -35.44
C GLU A 60 10.92 -28.15 -35.70
N LYS A 61 11.42 -28.85 -34.67
CA LYS A 61 11.71 -30.29 -34.76
C LYS A 61 10.44 -31.10 -35.02
N VAL A 62 9.36 -30.83 -34.27
CA VAL A 62 8.07 -31.53 -34.40
C VAL A 62 7.45 -31.26 -35.78
N THR A 63 7.41 -30.00 -36.23
CA THR A 63 6.90 -29.62 -37.55
C THR A 63 7.74 -30.24 -38.68
N ALA A 64 9.07 -30.30 -38.53
CA ALA A 64 9.93 -30.96 -39.51
C ALA A 64 9.67 -32.47 -39.60
N GLU A 65 9.38 -33.13 -38.46
CA GLU A 65 8.99 -34.53 -38.43
C GLU A 65 7.61 -34.77 -39.06
N LEU A 66 6.63 -33.92 -38.76
CA LEU A 66 5.29 -33.95 -39.36
C LEU A 66 5.33 -33.77 -40.87
N ARG A 67 6.19 -32.88 -41.39
CA ARG A 67 6.41 -32.72 -42.83
C ARG A 67 6.94 -34.00 -43.49
N LYS A 68 7.79 -34.76 -42.80
CA LYS A 68 8.32 -36.04 -43.28
C LYS A 68 7.30 -37.18 -43.16
N ARG A 69 6.49 -37.18 -42.11
CA ARG A 69 5.54 -38.25 -41.76
C ARG A 69 4.19 -37.68 -41.30
N PRO A 70 3.35 -37.22 -42.23
CA PRO A 70 2.07 -36.59 -41.87
C PRO A 70 1.00 -37.61 -41.44
N THR A 71 1.11 -38.87 -41.87
CA THR A 71 0.15 -39.92 -41.51
C THR A 71 0.89 -41.16 -41.00
N ILE A 72 0.28 -41.86 -40.05
CA ILE A 72 0.75 -43.14 -39.53
C ILE A 72 -0.26 -44.24 -39.85
N MET A 73 0.26 -45.45 -40.05
CA MET A 73 -0.55 -46.64 -40.29
C MET A 73 -0.88 -47.30 -38.96
N ILE A 74 -2.15 -47.40 -38.61
CA ILE A 74 -2.62 -48.23 -37.49
C ILE A 74 -3.09 -49.56 -38.05
N VAL A 75 -2.65 -50.64 -37.42
CA VAL A 75 -3.06 -52.01 -37.73
C VAL A 75 -3.92 -52.51 -36.58
N GLU A 76 -5.14 -52.90 -36.88
CA GLU A 76 -6.09 -53.47 -35.94
C GLU A 76 -6.34 -54.93 -36.29
N TYR A 77 -6.18 -55.82 -35.30
CA TYR A 77 -6.39 -57.25 -35.45
C TYR A 77 -7.71 -57.64 -34.79
N ALA A 78 -8.69 -58.07 -35.59
CA ALA A 78 -9.97 -58.56 -35.10
C ALA A 78 -10.39 -59.82 -35.87
N ASN A 79 -10.68 -60.92 -35.16
CA ASN A 79 -11.21 -62.18 -35.72
C ASN A 79 -10.55 -62.61 -37.05
N ASN A 80 -9.23 -62.85 -37.03
CA ASN A 80 -8.41 -63.23 -38.21
C ASN A 80 -8.42 -62.25 -39.40
N THR A 81 -8.97 -61.05 -39.23
CA THR A 81 -8.96 -59.99 -40.24
C THR A 81 -8.01 -58.88 -39.83
N VAL A 82 -7.15 -58.45 -40.76
CA VAL A 82 -6.20 -57.33 -40.54
C VAL A 82 -6.77 -56.08 -41.19
N LYS A 83 -7.19 -55.11 -40.38
CA LYS A 83 -7.65 -53.80 -40.87
C LYS A 83 -6.50 -52.80 -40.76
N ARG A 84 -6.20 -52.10 -41.86
CA ARG A 84 -5.16 -51.07 -41.92
C ARG A 84 -5.82 -49.72 -42.19
N THR A 85 -5.69 -48.79 -41.26
CA THR A 85 -6.24 -47.44 -41.38
C THR A 85 -5.12 -46.42 -41.32
N ARG A 86 -5.16 -45.42 -42.20
CA ARG A 86 -4.29 -44.23 -42.10
C ARG A 86 -4.94 -43.24 -41.15
N VAL A 87 -4.23 -42.85 -40.11
CA VAL A 87 -4.65 -41.77 -39.22
C VAL A 87 -3.62 -40.65 -39.24
N ALA A 88 -4.06 -39.45 -38.83
CA ALA A 88 -3.16 -38.33 -38.62
C ALA A 88 -2.11 -38.68 -37.56
N ASN A 89 -0.89 -38.18 -37.73
CA ASN A 89 0.18 -38.39 -36.78
C ASN A 89 -0.18 -37.70 -35.43
N PRO A 90 -0.10 -38.39 -34.27
CA PRO A 90 -0.39 -37.78 -32.96
C PRO A 90 0.51 -36.57 -32.63
N LEU A 91 1.64 -36.42 -33.32
CA LEU A 91 2.49 -35.24 -33.23
C LEU A 91 1.76 -33.93 -33.61
N PHE A 92 0.66 -33.98 -34.37
CA PHE A 92 -0.16 -32.79 -34.64
C PHE A 92 -0.75 -32.18 -33.35
N GLU A 93 -1.13 -33.00 -32.36
CA GLU A 93 -1.62 -32.50 -31.08
C GLU A 93 -0.49 -31.83 -30.28
N THR A 94 0.73 -32.39 -30.35
CA THR A 94 1.91 -31.79 -29.73
C THR A 94 2.33 -30.48 -30.41
N GLU A 95 2.22 -30.39 -31.73
CA GLU A 95 2.50 -29.16 -32.47
C GLU A 95 1.54 -28.03 -32.05
N ASN A 96 0.25 -28.36 -31.92
CA ASN A 96 -0.78 -27.43 -31.50
C ASN A 96 -0.57 -26.95 -30.05
N SER A 97 -0.23 -27.85 -29.12
CA SER A 97 0.02 -27.48 -27.72
C SER A 97 1.29 -26.63 -27.57
N LEU A 98 2.37 -26.94 -28.29
CA LEU A 98 3.58 -26.13 -28.35
C LEU A 98 3.29 -24.74 -28.92
N ARG A 99 2.47 -24.66 -29.98
CA ARG A 99 2.04 -23.38 -30.56
C ARG A 99 1.25 -22.53 -29.58
N GLU A 100 0.37 -23.13 -28.79
CA GLU A 100 -0.38 -22.40 -27.78
C GLU A 100 0.52 -21.89 -26.66
N GLN A 101 1.45 -22.70 -26.18
CA GLN A 101 2.44 -22.27 -25.19
C GLN A 101 3.32 -21.12 -25.71
N MET A 102 3.72 -21.14 -26.99
CA MET A 102 4.44 -20.01 -27.62
C MET A 102 3.60 -18.74 -27.66
N ASN A 103 2.29 -18.83 -27.94
CA ASN A 103 1.40 -17.67 -27.93
C ASN A 103 1.28 -17.08 -26.52
N ILE A 104 1.20 -17.92 -25.49
CA ILE A 104 1.17 -17.49 -24.08
C ILE A 104 2.45 -16.73 -23.73
N LEU A 105 3.62 -17.28 -24.08
CA LEU A 105 4.92 -16.64 -23.83
C LEU A 105 5.10 -15.34 -24.63
N ASP A 106 4.64 -15.27 -25.88
CA ASP A 106 4.69 -14.04 -26.69
C ASP A 106 3.80 -12.95 -26.08
N ASN A 107 2.62 -13.32 -25.57
CA ASN A 107 1.74 -12.40 -24.86
C ASN A 107 2.37 -11.90 -23.55
N ASP A 108 2.99 -12.78 -22.76
CA ASP A 108 3.70 -12.41 -21.53
C ASP A 108 4.89 -11.47 -21.83
N LEU A 109 5.67 -11.78 -22.88
CA LEU A 109 6.76 -10.92 -23.35
C LEU A 109 6.27 -9.53 -23.73
N ARG A 110 5.15 -9.43 -24.46
CA ARG A 110 4.52 -8.15 -24.83
C ARG A 110 4.07 -7.39 -23.60
N GLN A 111 3.43 -8.05 -22.63
CA GLN A 111 3.00 -7.41 -21.39
C GLN A 111 4.20 -6.86 -20.60
N LYS A 112 5.25 -7.67 -20.40
CA LYS A 112 6.46 -7.22 -19.69
C LYS A 112 7.19 -6.09 -20.43
N SER A 113 7.23 -6.13 -21.75
CA SER A 113 7.82 -5.05 -22.56
C SER A 113 7.01 -3.75 -22.44
N ASN A 114 5.68 -3.84 -22.45
CA ASN A 114 4.81 -2.69 -22.21
C ASN A 114 4.94 -2.14 -20.79
N LEU A 115 5.11 -3.00 -19.79
CA LEU A 115 5.39 -2.59 -18.41
C LEU A 115 6.74 -1.88 -18.31
N LEU A 116 7.77 -2.37 -19.02
CA LEU A 116 9.09 -1.73 -19.05
C LEU A 116 9.02 -0.32 -19.66
N LEU A 117 8.25 -0.13 -20.74
CA LEU A 117 8.06 1.20 -21.35
C LEU A 117 7.38 2.19 -20.40
N ASN A 118 6.49 1.69 -19.53
CA ASN A 118 5.70 2.50 -18.61
C ASN A 118 6.15 2.40 -17.15
N VAL A 119 7.32 1.81 -16.88
CA VAL A 119 7.73 1.43 -15.52
C VAL A 119 7.79 2.63 -14.58
N LYS A 120 8.21 3.79 -15.09
CA LYS A 120 8.22 5.05 -14.33
C LYS A 120 6.81 5.47 -13.91
N PHE A 121 5.87 5.47 -14.85
CA PHE A 121 4.48 5.84 -14.59
C PHE A 121 3.77 4.87 -13.64
N VAL A 122 4.00 3.56 -13.82
CA VAL A 122 3.46 2.52 -12.91
C VAL A 122 3.99 2.71 -11.49
N LEU A 123 5.31 2.94 -11.36
CA LEU A 123 5.96 3.14 -10.07
C LEU A 123 5.53 4.44 -9.39
N GLU A 124 5.37 5.53 -10.16
CA GLU A 124 4.82 6.79 -9.65
C GLU A 124 3.42 6.59 -9.06
N ASN A 125 2.53 5.90 -9.76
CA ASN A 125 1.16 5.66 -9.27
C ASN A 125 1.14 4.73 -8.05
N GLU A 126 1.99 3.70 -8.04
CA GLU A 126 2.10 2.80 -6.89
C GLU A 126 2.60 3.53 -5.64
N LEU A 127 3.58 4.43 -5.80
CA LEU A 127 4.14 5.20 -4.69
C LEU A 127 3.22 6.32 -4.23
N ARG A 128 2.50 6.99 -5.15
CA ARG A 128 1.45 7.97 -4.79
C ARG A 128 0.35 7.33 -3.95
N GLY A 129 -0.06 6.10 -4.28
CA GLY A 129 -1.08 5.37 -3.52
C GLY A 129 -0.61 4.91 -2.13
N LYS A 130 0.69 4.97 -1.84
CA LYS A 130 1.30 4.52 -0.57
C LYS A 130 1.73 5.67 0.35
N VAL A 131 1.58 6.93 -0.06
CA VAL A 131 1.87 8.08 0.81
C VAL A 131 0.81 8.17 1.89
N GLY A 132 1.23 8.18 3.16
CA GLY A 132 0.33 8.19 4.31
C GLY A 132 0.62 9.30 5.32
N PHE A 133 -0.14 9.32 6.41
CA PHE A 133 -0.08 10.35 7.45
C PHE A 133 1.32 10.57 8.05
N PHE A 134 2.12 9.51 8.20
CA PHE A 134 3.48 9.65 8.74
C PHE A 134 4.42 10.37 7.77
N ASP A 135 4.25 10.16 6.45
CA ASP A 135 4.98 10.91 5.43
C ASP A 135 4.57 12.40 5.47
N ASP A 136 3.28 12.70 5.70
CA ASP A 136 2.81 14.08 5.87
C ASP A 136 3.48 14.77 7.07
N LEU A 137 3.63 14.08 8.20
CA LEU A 137 4.32 14.61 9.37
C LEU A 137 5.82 14.83 9.14
N GLU A 138 6.48 13.90 8.44
CA GLU A 138 7.90 14.02 8.11
C GLU A 138 8.15 15.20 7.15
N VAL A 139 7.31 15.33 6.13
CA VAL A 139 7.32 16.45 5.19
C VAL A 139 7.05 17.77 5.92
N MET A 140 6.02 17.81 6.79
CA MET A 140 5.66 19.00 7.56
C MET A 140 6.82 19.45 8.46
N LYS A 141 7.46 18.52 9.18
CA LYS A 141 8.67 18.82 9.98
C LYS A 141 9.78 19.38 9.10
N GLY A 142 9.99 18.81 7.92
CA GLY A 142 10.96 19.30 6.94
C GLY A 142 10.67 20.73 6.48
N ILE A 143 9.42 21.07 6.21
CA ILE A 143 8.99 22.40 5.75
C ILE A 143 9.18 23.45 6.86
N ILE A 144 8.70 23.16 8.07
CA ILE A 144 8.78 24.08 9.23
C ILE A 144 10.24 24.39 9.58
N LEU A 145 11.12 23.38 9.59
CA LEU A 145 12.53 23.58 9.96
C LEU A 145 13.37 24.23 8.87
N ARG A 146 12.95 24.15 7.60
CA ARG A 146 13.72 24.66 6.46
C ARG A 146 13.45 26.13 6.16
N SER A 147 12.27 26.65 6.52
CA SER A 147 11.87 28.02 6.25
C SER A 147 11.56 28.79 7.53
N TRP A 148 12.29 29.88 7.76
CA TRP A 148 12.01 30.79 8.88
C TRP A 148 10.61 31.42 8.79
N VAL A 149 10.08 31.59 7.57
CA VAL A 149 8.72 32.10 7.35
C VAL A 149 7.68 31.06 7.81
N SER A 150 7.89 29.79 7.48
CA SER A 150 7.01 28.69 7.92
C SER A 150 7.07 28.52 9.43
N LEU A 151 8.27 28.59 10.03
CA LEU A 151 8.44 28.55 11.48
C LEU A 151 7.74 29.71 12.18
N GLY A 152 7.85 30.93 11.63
CA GLY A 152 7.14 32.11 12.15
C GLY A 152 5.63 31.95 12.11
N ALA A 153 5.07 31.50 10.97
CA ALA A 153 3.63 31.25 10.83
C ALA A 153 3.14 30.18 11.82
N TRP A 154 3.88 29.07 11.93
CA TRP A 154 3.62 28.00 12.89
C TRP A 154 3.61 28.52 14.33
N LEU A 155 4.62 29.30 14.71
CA LEU A 155 4.76 29.85 16.07
C LEU A 155 3.59 30.79 16.43
N ILE A 156 3.11 31.59 15.48
CA ILE A 156 1.95 32.47 15.69
C ILE A 156 0.69 31.65 16.02
N PHE A 157 0.40 30.60 15.25
CA PHE A 157 -0.76 29.74 15.49
C PHE A 157 -0.62 28.90 16.76
N PHE A 158 0.57 28.40 17.05
CA PHE A 158 0.86 27.68 18.28
C PHE A 158 0.62 28.56 19.51
N ILE A 159 1.12 29.81 19.50
CA ILE A 159 0.89 30.77 20.58
C ILE A 159 -0.61 31.11 20.70
N PHE A 160 -1.31 31.26 19.57
CA PHE A 160 -2.75 31.51 19.58
C PHE A 160 -3.54 30.37 20.25
N LEU A 161 -3.25 29.11 19.90
CA LEU A 161 -3.89 27.96 20.55
C LEU A 161 -3.53 27.81 22.02
N LEU A 162 -2.27 28.08 22.37
CA LEU A 162 -1.82 28.10 23.75
C LEU A 162 -2.57 29.18 24.55
N ALA A 163 -2.78 30.36 23.97
CA ALA A 163 -3.55 31.43 24.59
C ALA A 163 -5.01 31.04 24.83
N LEU A 164 -5.65 30.31 23.90
CA LEU A 164 -7.01 29.80 24.10
C LEU A 164 -7.08 28.79 25.24
N GLU A 165 -6.13 27.87 25.36
CA GLU A 165 -6.09 26.95 26.51
C GLU A 165 -5.84 27.69 27.81
N LEU A 166 -4.93 28.67 27.81
CA LEU A 166 -4.65 29.47 28.99
C LEU A 166 -5.88 30.28 29.42
N LEU A 167 -6.67 30.79 28.46
CA LEU A 167 -7.93 31.50 28.73
C LEU A 167 -8.96 30.57 29.37
N VAL A 168 -9.13 29.35 28.85
CA VAL A 168 -10.04 28.36 29.44
C VAL A 168 -9.62 28.01 30.87
N VAL A 169 -8.31 27.83 31.11
CA VAL A 169 -7.76 27.59 32.45
C VAL A 169 -7.98 28.80 33.36
N PHE A 170 -7.76 30.01 32.85
CA PHE A 170 -7.93 31.24 33.61
C PHE A 170 -9.40 31.49 33.98
N ASN A 171 -10.33 31.25 33.06
CA ASN A 171 -11.76 31.29 33.35
C ASN A 171 -12.13 30.27 34.43
N LYS A 172 -11.62 29.05 34.31
CA LYS A 172 -11.89 28.00 35.30
C LYS A 172 -11.30 28.30 36.69
N LEU A 173 -10.18 29.02 36.75
CA LEU A 173 -9.58 29.45 38.02
C LEU A 173 -10.32 30.64 38.65
N GLY A 174 -11.11 31.37 37.87
CA GLY A 174 -11.89 32.52 38.32
C GLY A 174 -13.33 32.19 38.75
N ASP A 175 -13.81 30.98 38.46
CA ASP A 175 -15.12 30.52 38.94
C ASP A 175 -15.04 30.21 40.44
N GLU A 176 -15.88 30.86 41.24
CA GLU A 176 -16.18 30.43 42.62
C GLU A 176 -16.96 29.11 42.56
N ALA A 177 -16.74 28.23 43.56
CA ALA A 177 -17.37 26.93 43.66
C ALA A 177 -18.87 27.00 43.30
N THR A 178 -19.26 26.26 42.27
CA THR A 178 -20.63 26.29 41.78
C THR A 178 -21.59 25.81 42.87
N ASP A 179 -22.84 26.29 42.89
CA ASP A 179 -23.86 25.82 43.85
C ASP A 179 -24.01 24.28 43.87
N TYR A 180 -23.68 23.63 42.77
CA TYR A 180 -23.57 22.18 42.66
C TYR A 180 -22.39 21.60 43.45
N GLU A 181 -21.19 22.18 43.35
CA GLU A 181 -20.03 21.78 44.16
C GLU A 181 -20.29 21.98 45.64
N ASN A 182 -20.87 23.13 46.03
CA ASN A 182 -21.24 23.40 47.42
C ASN A 182 -22.28 22.39 47.94
N ARG A 183 -23.24 21.98 47.10
CA ARG A 183 -24.23 20.96 47.47
C ARG A 183 -23.59 19.58 47.61
N ILE A 184 -22.69 19.19 46.71
CA ILE A 184 -21.97 17.92 46.80
C ILE A 184 -21.10 17.89 48.05
N GLU A 185 -20.37 18.97 48.34
CA GLU A 185 -19.55 19.09 49.55
C GLU A 185 -20.41 19.04 50.82
N TYR A 186 -21.59 19.66 50.80
CA TYR A 186 -22.55 19.53 51.89
C TYR A 186 -23.03 18.09 52.07
N GLU A 187 -23.45 17.42 51.00
CA GLU A 187 -23.91 16.02 51.05
C GLU A 187 -22.80 15.08 51.53
N ASP A 188 -21.57 15.26 51.07
CA ASP A 188 -20.40 14.50 51.54
C ASP A 188 -20.08 14.81 53.00
N SER A 189 -20.15 16.07 53.43
CA SER A 189 -19.92 16.45 54.83
C SER A 189 -20.99 15.89 55.77
N VAL A 190 -22.24 15.80 55.34
CA VAL A 190 -23.34 15.21 56.11
C VAL A 190 -23.16 13.69 56.19
N ARG A 191 -22.79 13.04 55.08
CA ARG A 191 -22.51 11.60 55.05
C ARG A 191 -21.33 11.25 55.95
N ASN A 192 -20.25 12.02 55.90
CA ASN A 192 -19.08 11.82 56.75
C ASN A 192 -19.40 12.04 58.23
N ARG A 193 -20.20 13.06 58.58
CA ARG A 193 -20.68 13.25 59.96
C ARG A 193 -21.52 12.09 60.44
N ARG A 194 -22.45 11.59 59.61
CA ARG A 194 -23.25 10.39 59.93
C ARG A 194 -22.38 9.15 60.15
N LEU A 195 -21.38 8.93 59.29
CA LEU A 195 -20.43 7.83 59.44
C LEU A 195 -19.59 7.96 60.72
N ALA A 196 -19.16 9.18 61.07
CA ALA A 196 -18.45 9.44 62.32
C ALA A 196 -19.31 9.16 63.55
N PHE A 197 -20.58 9.59 63.56
CA PHE A 197 -21.52 9.28 64.63
C PHE A 197 -21.78 7.77 64.75
N LEU A 198 -21.94 7.07 63.63
CA LEU A 198 -22.10 5.61 63.63
C LEU A 198 -20.85 4.92 64.19
N LYS A 199 -19.65 5.34 63.78
CA LYS A 199 -18.39 4.82 64.31
C LYS A 199 -18.27 5.04 65.82
N GLN A 200 -18.59 6.24 66.29
CA GLN A 200 -18.57 6.57 67.71
C GLN A 200 -19.59 5.76 68.51
N SER A 201 -20.80 5.56 67.98
CA SER A 201 -21.84 4.75 68.63
C SER A 201 -21.47 3.27 68.74
N VAL A 202 -20.65 2.76 67.83
CA VAL A 202 -20.11 1.39 67.86
C VAL A 202 -18.94 1.26 68.84
N GLU A 203 -18.15 2.32 69.05
CA GLU A 203 -17.04 2.32 70.03
C GLU A 203 -17.50 2.53 71.48
N THR A 204 -18.70 3.10 71.71
CA THR A 204 -19.28 3.32 73.04
C THR A 204 -20.29 2.26 73.50
N ALA A 205 -20.55 1.22 72.69
CA ALA A 205 -21.38 0.07 73.01
C ALA A 205 -20.52 -1.15 73.36
#